data_AF-A0A9D8QZP5-F1
#
_entry.id   AF-A0A9D8QZP5-F1
#
_cell.length_a   1.000
_cell.length_b   1.000
_cell.length_c   1.000
_cell.angle_alpha   90.00
_cell.angle_beta   90.00
_cell.angle_gamma   90.00
#
_symmetry.space_group_name_H-M   'P 1'
#
loop_
_entity.id
_entity.type
_entity.pdbx_description
1 polymer ?
#
loop_
_entity_poly.entity_id
_entity_poly.type
_entity_poly.pdbx_seq_one_letter_code
_entity_poly.pdbx_strand_id
1 'polypeptide(L)'
;DYIETLLEGIYVDCVELNFCTCQCKAVELARILVAYFQKKGANAEKVEGSISFDPLEKMLMKGKDTSDVLANAKTLVETFAAYPKFRPVAVNAYKLTNAGAYSYQDLGYALAWGNEYLADLTEAGVAPELAAQSIKFNLGINGVYFMEIAKVRAARMLWAQIVSQYTDCKESAKMHVCAVTTTYNQTLFDSYVNMLRSQTEAMSAALGSVDSIVVTPFDEPYEVPTEFAERIARNQQLLLKDECHFDRMVDVAGGSYFIEELTSALAAQAWKLFLAVEEEGGFLAAAKAGSVQNTINETNANRHANADKRKEFLLGTNQFPNFTEKSEGKEPIECCCKNICGCESTIPAIKTSRLASDFEALRLKTEKAAKVPVAFMLTIGNLAMRQARAQFSCNFLAAAGYQVIDNLGFKTVEEGVDAALAAGADIVVICSSDDEYAEYAIPAFKYLNGRALYVVAGAPACTDDLKAAGIENFIHVRSNQLETLKEYNAKLGI
;
A
#
# COMPACT_ATOMS: atom_id res chain seq x y z
N ASP A 1 35.51 -12.45 -0.63
CA ASP A 1 35.07 -13.27 -1.77
C ASP A 1 33.67 -12.88 -2.23
N TYR A 2 32.58 -13.20 -1.50
CA TYR A 2 31.20 -12.88 -1.95
C TYR A 2 30.95 -11.41 -2.33
N ILE A 3 31.38 -10.43 -1.50
CA ILE A 3 31.21 -9.00 -1.81
C ILE A 3 32.04 -8.59 -3.03
N GLU A 4 33.21 -9.19 -3.24
CA GLU A 4 34.05 -8.88 -4.40
C GLU A 4 33.41 -9.37 -5.70
N THR A 5 32.79 -10.54 -5.67
CA THR A 5 32.02 -11.08 -6.80
C THR A 5 30.74 -10.27 -7.04
N LEU A 6 30.01 -9.91 -5.98
CA LEU A 6 28.78 -9.13 -6.10
C LEU A 6 29.03 -7.74 -6.71
N LEU A 7 30.16 -7.11 -6.38
CA LEU A 7 30.53 -5.77 -6.83
C LEU A 7 31.48 -5.80 -8.04
N GLU A 8 31.67 -6.96 -8.67
CA GLU A 8 32.51 -7.08 -9.85
C GLU A 8 31.95 -6.21 -10.99
N GLY A 9 32.80 -5.35 -11.57
CA GLY A 9 32.39 -4.40 -12.61
C GLY A 9 31.65 -3.15 -12.11
N ILE A 10 31.39 -3.01 -10.81
CA ILE A 10 30.74 -1.84 -10.22
C ILE A 10 31.77 -0.85 -9.70
N TYR A 11 31.76 0.36 -10.24
CA TYR A 11 32.61 1.47 -9.79
C TYR A 11 31.97 2.17 -8.58
N VAL A 12 32.48 1.87 -7.38
CA VAL A 12 31.93 2.34 -6.10
C VAL A 12 31.96 3.87 -5.91
N ASP A 13 32.79 4.57 -6.70
CA ASP A 13 32.88 6.04 -6.71
C ASP A 13 31.83 6.70 -7.65
N CYS A 14 31.07 5.89 -8.40
CA CYS A 14 30.14 6.36 -9.43
C CYS A 14 28.69 5.93 -9.18
N VAL A 15 28.46 4.95 -8.30
CA VAL A 15 27.16 4.33 -8.07
C VAL A 15 26.88 4.31 -6.57
N GLU A 16 25.70 4.77 -6.17
CA GLU A 16 25.24 4.64 -4.79
C GLU A 16 24.97 3.16 -4.46
N LEU A 17 25.58 2.66 -3.38
CA LEU A 17 25.45 1.26 -2.95
C LEU A 17 24.59 1.13 -1.71
N ASN A 18 23.45 0.45 -1.82
CA ASN A 18 22.53 0.23 -0.70
C ASN A 18 22.45 -1.25 -0.35
N PHE A 19 22.75 -1.60 0.90
CA PHE A 19 22.80 -3.00 1.35
C PHE A 19 21.76 -3.28 2.44
N CYS A 20 21.14 -4.46 2.37
CA CYS A 20 20.31 -5.00 3.43
C CYS A 20 20.91 -6.34 3.89
N THR A 21 20.98 -6.55 5.20
CA THR A 21 21.48 -7.79 5.81
C THR A 21 20.78 -8.04 7.14
N CYS A 22 21.06 -9.19 7.77
CA CYS A 22 20.61 -9.43 9.13
C CYS A 22 21.16 -8.35 10.08
N GLN A 23 20.30 -7.77 10.91
CA GLN A 23 20.67 -6.69 11.84
C GLN A 23 21.85 -7.06 12.76
N CYS A 24 21.95 -8.32 13.19
CA CYS A 24 23.08 -8.83 13.99
C CYS A 24 24.42 -8.92 13.22
N LYS A 25 24.38 -8.82 11.89
CA LYS A 25 25.53 -8.96 10.97
C LYS A 25 25.91 -7.67 10.27
N ALA A 26 25.20 -6.57 10.54
CA ALA A 26 25.47 -5.28 9.92
C ALA A 26 26.91 -4.79 10.15
N VAL A 27 27.45 -4.93 11.37
CA VAL A 27 28.84 -4.54 11.68
C VAL A 27 29.86 -5.38 10.91
N GLU A 28 29.60 -6.67 10.75
CA GLU A 28 30.47 -7.57 9.97
C GLU A 28 30.48 -7.13 8.50
N LEU A 29 29.31 -6.86 7.92
CA LEU A 29 29.19 -6.33 6.57
C LEU A 29 29.91 -4.98 6.41
N ALA A 30 29.74 -4.06 7.36
CA ALA A 30 30.39 -2.74 7.35
C ALA A 30 31.91 -2.87 7.24
N ARG A 31 32.52 -3.74 8.05
CA ARG A 31 33.97 -4.00 8.01
C ARG A 31 34.43 -4.59 6.68
N ILE A 32 33.65 -5.51 6.11
CA ILE A 32 33.95 -6.10 4.79
C ILE A 32 33.88 -5.03 3.69
N LEU A 33 32.86 -4.16 3.72
CA LEU A 33 32.69 -3.08 2.74
C LEU A 33 33.83 -2.06 2.82
N VAL A 34 34.19 -1.59 4.02
CA VAL A 34 35.32 -0.66 4.20
C VAL A 34 36.63 -1.27 3.72
N ALA A 35 36.90 -2.54 4.05
CA ALA A 35 38.09 -3.25 3.56
C ALA A 35 38.09 -3.37 2.02
N TYR A 36 36.92 -3.61 1.41
CA TYR A 36 36.76 -3.64 -0.05
C TYR A 36 37.03 -2.28 -0.69
N PHE A 37 36.47 -1.19 -0.14
CA PHE A 37 36.69 0.17 -0.63
C PHE A 37 38.17 0.55 -0.56
N GLN A 38 38.85 0.23 0.54
CA GLN A 38 40.29 0.43 0.70
C GLN A 38 41.10 -0.40 -0.32
N LYS A 39 40.77 -1.69 -0.49
CA LYS A 39 41.42 -2.57 -1.47
C LYS A 39 41.28 -2.06 -2.92
N LYS A 40 40.15 -1.46 -3.25
CA LYS A 40 39.88 -0.87 -4.57
C LYS A 40 40.46 0.53 -4.75
N GLY A 41 41.01 1.14 -3.68
CA GLY A 41 41.51 2.52 -3.71
C GLY A 41 40.40 3.55 -3.97
N ALA A 42 39.19 3.26 -3.51
CA ALA A 42 38.01 4.12 -3.67
C ALA A 42 38.23 5.48 -2.99
N ASN A 43 37.69 6.54 -3.59
CA ASN A 43 37.72 7.87 -2.97
C ASN A 43 36.61 7.97 -1.91
N ALA A 44 37.00 8.02 -0.64
CA ALA A 44 36.07 8.02 0.48
C ALA A 44 35.02 9.15 0.44
N GLU A 45 35.35 10.31 -0.13
CA GLU A 45 34.44 11.45 -0.32
C GLU A 45 33.37 11.22 -1.41
N LYS A 46 33.60 10.24 -2.28
CA LYS A 46 32.71 9.89 -3.39
C LYS A 46 31.86 8.65 -3.13
N VAL A 47 32.31 7.76 -2.25
CA VAL A 47 31.56 6.56 -1.88
C VAL A 47 30.26 6.97 -1.19
N GLU A 48 29.16 6.75 -1.89
CA GLU A 48 27.80 7.03 -1.43
C GLU A 48 27.03 5.73 -1.27
N GLY A 49 26.26 5.62 -0.19
CA GLY A 49 25.56 4.38 0.07
C GLY A 49 24.93 4.29 1.45
N SER A 50 24.38 3.12 1.73
CA SER A 50 23.81 2.81 3.04
C SER A 50 23.93 1.33 3.40
N ILE A 51 23.85 1.06 4.69
CA ILE A 51 23.42 -0.23 5.21
C ILE A 51 22.06 0.03 5.87
N SER A 52 21.06 -0.81 5.57
CA SER A 52 19.73 -0.73 6.18
C SER A 52 19.75 -1.33 7.60
N PHE A 53 20.59 -0.76 8.47
CA PHE A 53 20.60 -1.11 9.88
C PHE A 53 19.41 -0.45 10.56
N ASP A 54 18.45 -1.28 10.92
CA ASP A 54 17.19 -0.87 11.50
C ASP A 54 16.64 -2.03 12.37
N PRO A 55 17.08 -2.14 13.64
CA PRO A 55 16.53 -3.13 14.56
C PRO A 55 15.04 -2.89 14.86
N LEU A 56 14.61 -1.63 14.93
CA LEU A 56 13.23 -1.31 15.34
C LEU A 56 12.21 -1.76 14.30
N GLU A 57 12.58 -1.79 13.01
CA GLU A 57 11.73 -2.35 11.95
C GLU A 57 11.36 -3.80 12.28
N LYS A 58 12.34 -4.58 12.74
CA LYS A 58 12.10 -5.99 13.09
C LYS A 58 11.20 -6.14 14.32
N MET A 59 11.30 -5.21 15.27
CA MET A 59 10.38 -5.14 16.41
C MET A 59 8.95 -4.90 15.94
N LEU A 60 8.75 -3.89 15.10
CA LEU A 60 7.43 -3.53 14.56
C LEU A 60 6.84 -4.64 13.68
N MET A 61 7.62 -5.18 12.75
CA MET A 61 7.10 -6.07 11.71
C MET A 61 7.07 -7.55 12.10
N LYS A 62 7.94 -7.99 13.02
CA LYS A 62 8.06 -9.40 13.43
C LYS A 62 7.76 -9.63 14.91
N GLY A 63 7.53 -8.58 15.69
CA GLY A 63 7.22 -8.72 17.11
C GLY A 63 8.36 -9.29 17.94
N LYS A 64 9.61 -9.15 17.47
CA LYS A 64 10.81 -9.67 18.14
C LYS A 64 11.58 -8.51 18.75
N ASP A 65 11.80 -8.52 20.06
CA ASP A 65 12.67 -7.54 20.71
C ASP A 65 14.10 -7.67 20.19
N THR A 66 14.63 -6.58 19.63
CA THR A 66 16.00 -6.47 19.13
C THR A 66 16.74 -5.27 19.74
N SER A 67 16.28 -4.79 20.89
CA SER A 67 16.91 -3.65 21.58
C SER A 67 18.39 -3.90 21.90
N ASP A 68 18.79 -5.14 22.20
CA ASP A 68 20.19 -5.52 22.40
C ASP A 68 21.08 -5.24 21.18
N VAL A 69 20.50 -5.17 19.98
CA VAL A 69 21.24 -4.93 18.74
C VAL A 69 21.50 -3.44 18.53
N LEU A 70 20.72 -2.53 19.14
CA LEU A 70 20.81 -1.08 18.94
C LEU A 70 22.21 -0.52 19.25
N ALA A 71 22.91 -1.09 20.23
CA ALA A 71 24.27 -0.70 20.59
C ALA A 71 25.27 -0.81 19.41
N ASN A 72 24.98 -1.63 18.40
CA ASN A 72 25.81 -1.74 17.19
C ASN A 72 25.76 -0.47 16.32
N ALA A 73 24.74 0.39 16.45
CA ALA A 73 24.61 1.62 15.69
C ALA A 73 25.86 2.49 15.81
N LYS A 74 26.38 2.68 17.02
CA LYS A 74 27.62 3.44 17.27
C LYS A 74 28.80 2.86 16.49
N THR A 75 29.02 1.55 16.58
CA THR A 75 30.14 0.90 15.88
C THR A 75 30.02 1.05 14.36
N LEU A 76 28.80 0.98 13.83
CA LEU A 76 28.52 1.20 12.42
C LEU A 76 28.87 2.63 11.97
N VAL A 77 28.39 3.62 12.72
CA VAL A 77 28.68 5.04 12.46
C VAL A 77 30.18 5.32 12.50
N GLU A 78 30.88 4.82 13.52
CA GLU A 78 32.34 4.98 13.65
C GLU A 78 33.10 4.27 12.51
N THR A 79 32.63 3.11 12.05
CA THR A 79 33.25 2.37 10.94
C THR A 79 33.20 3.16 9.63
N PHE A 80 32.14 3.95 9.41
CA PHE A 80 31.97 4.76 8.21
C PHE A 80 32.31 6.25 8.41
N ALA A 81 32.91 6.65 9.53
CA ALA A 81 33.20 8.06 9.82
C ALA A 81 34.10 8.75 8.76
N ALA A 82 34.92 7.98 8.03
CA ALA A 82 35.74 8.49 6.92
C ALA A 82 34.99 8.65 5.58
N TYR A 83 33.73 8.23 5.52
CA TYR A 83 32.90 8.18 4.31
C TYR A 83 31.64 9.05 4.50
N PRO A 84 31.73 10.38 4.27
CA PRO A 84 30.69 11.35 4.66
C PRO A 84 29.35 11.19 3.93
N LYS A 85 29.30 10.42 2.84
CA LYS A 85 28.07 10.11 2.09
C LYS A 85 27.54 8.71 2.35
N PHE A 86 28.13 7.97 3.29
CA PHE A 86 27.68 6.64 3.66
C PHE A 86 26.83 6.68 4.92
N ARG A 87 25.61 6.14 4.85
CA ARG A 87 24.58 6.27 5.90
C ARG A 87 24.24 4.90 6.45
N PRO A 88 24.89 4.45 7.53
CA PRO A 88 24.77 3.07 7.96
C PRO A 88 23.54 2.79 8.84
N VAL A 89 22.76 3.81 9.23
CA VAL A 89 21.52 3.67 10.00
C VAL A 89 20.34 4.08 9.11
N ALA A 90 19.27 3.27 9.12
CA ALA A 90 18.09 3.53 8.30
C ALA A 90 16.82 3.60 9.14
N VAL A 91 15.90 4.47 8.72
CA VAL A 91 14.50 4.51 9.18
C VAL A 91 13.63 3.95 8.07
N ASN A 92 13.19 2.70 8.18
CA ASN A 92 12.45 1.98 7.14
C ASN A 92 10.93 2.23 7.20
N ALA A 93 10.52 3.50 7.19
CA ALA A 93 9.12 3.91 7.32
C ALA A 93 8.20 3.41 6.17
N TYR A 94 8.75 3.10 5.00
CA TYR A 94 7.97 2.48 3.90
C TYR A 94 7.24 1.19 4.32
N LYS A 95 7.70 0.51 5.38
CA LYS A 95 6.97 -0.62 5.97
C LYS A 95 5.63 -0.22 6.59
N LEU A 96 5.54 0.96 7.19
CA LEU A 96 4.31 1.52 7.73
C LEU A 96 3.34 1.85 6.60
N THR A 97 3.84 2.48 5.52
CA THR A 97 3.04 2.73 4.31
C THR A 97 2.49 1.41 3.73
N ASN A 98 3.34 0.39 3.63
CA ASN A 98 2.95 -0.94 3.15
C ASN A 98 2.03 -1.71 4.11
N ALA A 99 1.90 -1.25 5.35
CA ALA A 99 0.93 -1.74 6.34
C ALA A 99 -0.35 -0.91 6.39
N GLY A 100 -0.52 0.08 5.50
CA GLY A 100 -1.74 0.86 5.39
C GLY A 100 -1.75 2.18 6.16
N ALA A 101 -0.61 2.61 6.74
CA ALA A 101 -0.50 3.89 7.44
C ALA A 101 -0.93 5.07 6.55
N TYR A 102 -1.64 6.05 7.13
CA TYR A 102 -1.85 7.34 6.48
C TYR A 102 -0.56 8.17 6.47
N SER A 103 -0.44 9.11 5.54
CA SER A 103 0.78 9.91 5.33
C SER A 103 1.25 10.66 6.60
N TYR A 104 0.33 11.08 7.47
CA TYR A 104 0.69 11.74 8.75
C TYR A 104 1.24 10.75 9.79
N GLN A 105 0.75 9.50 9.79
CA GLN A 105 1.24 8.44 10.68
C GLN A 105 2.62 8.00 10.26
N ASP A 106 2.77 7.74 8.96
CA ASP A 106 4.05 7.43 8.33
C ASP A 106 5.10 8.49 8.68
N LEU A 107 4.77 9.79 8.50
CA LEU A 107 5.69 10.87 8.81
C LEU A 107 5.97 11.04 10.31
N GLY A 108 4.94 11.07 11.16
CA GLY A 108 5.12 11.29 12.59
C GLY A 108 5.94 10.17 13.26
N TYR A 109 5.64 8.91 12.90
CA TYR A 109 6.42 7.77 13.38
C TYR A 109 7.83 7.72 12.80
N ALA A 110 8.03 8.06 11.52
CA ALA A 110 9.38 8.15 10.95
C ALA A 110 10.25 9.17 11.68
N LEU A 111 9.70 10.32 12.05
CA LEU A 111 10.42 11.36 12.80
C LEU A 111 10.76 10.91 14.23
N ALA A 112 9.83 10.28 14.95
CA ALA A 112 10.08 9.73 16.28
C ALA A 112 11.15 8.63 16.25
N TRP A 113 11.08 7.76 15.25
CA TRP A 113 12.05 6.72 15.00
C TRP A 113 13.44 7.27 14.68
N GLY A 114 13.54 8.30 13.84
CA GLY A 114 14.80 8.97 13.56
C GLY A 114 15.37 9.69 14.79
N ASN A 115 14.51 10.30 15.60
CA ASN A 115 14.89 10.96 16.85
C ASN A 115 15.44 9.97 17.87
N GLU A 116 14.83 8.78 18.01
CA GLU A 116 15.31 7.70 18.86
C GLU A 116 16.76 7.32 18.51
N TYR A 117 17.05 7.09 17.22
CA TYR A 117 18.42 6.78 16.80
C TYR A 117 19.41 7.92 17.02
N LEU A 118 18.97 9.16 16.79
CA LEU A 118 19.82 10.33 17.02
C LEU A 118 20.16 10.49 18.51
N ALA A 119 19.17 10.31 19.39
CA ALA A 119 19.33 10.33 20.83
C ALA A 119 20.27 9.21 21.30
N ASP A 120 19.98 7.96 20.93
CA ASP A 120 20.78 6.77 21.29
C ASP A 120 22.26 6.93 20.90
N LEU A 121 22.53 7.41 19.67
CA LEU A 121 23.89 7.64 19.18
C LEU A 121 24.59 8.75 19.98
N THR A 122 23.89 9.85 20.25
CA THR A 122 24.43 10.98 21.00
C THR A 122 24.73 10.61 22.45
N GLU A 123 23.83 9.88 23.11
CA GLU A 123 24.04 9.35 24.47
C GLU A 123 25.20 8.34 24.52
N ALA A 124 25.38 7.56 23.45
CA ALA A 124 26.53 6.66 23.30
C ALA A 124 27.86 7.41 23.00
N GLY A 125 27.84 8.74 22.89
CA GLY A 125 29.00 9.60 22.73
C GLY A 125 29.42 9.88 21.28
N VAL A 126 28.56 9.60 20.30
CA VAL A 126 28.78 10.03 18.91
C VAL A 126 28.46 11.53 18.81
N ALA A 127 29.27 12.28 18.05
CA ALA A 127 28.98 13.69 17.82
C ALA A 127 27.61 13.86 17.12
N PRO A 128 26.73 14.77 17.58
CA PRO A 128 25.40 14.95 17.01
C PRO A 128 25.38 15.16 15.50
N GLU A 129 26.36 15.88 14.96
CA GLU A 129 26.51 16.14 13.52
C GLU A 129 26.73 14.83 12.75
N LEU A 130 27.63 13.99 13.25
CA LEU A 130 27.93 12.69 12.64
C LEU A 130 26.74 11.73 12.77
N ALA A 131 26.07 11.74 13.93
CA ALA A 131 24.88 10.92 14.15
C ALA A 131 23.76 11.30 13.17
N ALA A 132 23.42 12.59 13.06
CA ALA A 132 22.39 13.07 12.15
C ALA A 132 22.70 12.77 10.68
N GLN A 133 23.96 12.95 10.25
CA GLN A 133 24.39 12.66 8.88
C GLN A 133 24.44 11.17 8.55
N SER A 134 24.48 10.29 9.56
CA SER A 134 24.54 8.84 9.39
C SER A 134 23.17 8.17 9.17
N ILE A 135 22.08 8.93 9.33
CA ILE A 135 20.70 8.42 9.23
C ILE A 135 20.16 8.64 7.82
N LYS A 136 19.62 7.57 7.21
CA LYS A 136 18.86 7.61 5.95
C LYS A 136 17.40 7.25 6.20
N PHE A 137 16.47 8.00 5.59
CA PHE A 137 15.04 7.73 5.69
C PHE A 137 14.55 7.03 4.42
N ASN A 138 14.03 5.82 4.56
CA ASN A 138 13.39 5.09 3.48
C ASN A 138 11.87 5.25 3.63
N LEU A 139 11.30 6.26 2.99
CA LEU A 139 9.88 6.63 3.10
C LEU A 139 9.06 5.94 2.01
N GLY A 140 7.90 5.40 2.35
CA GLY A 140 6.99 4.85 1.34
C GLY A 140 6.24 5.97 0.64
N ILE A 141 5.77 5.76 -0.59
CA ILE A 141 4.96 6.74 -1.33
C ILE A 141 3.68 6.05 -1.78
N ASN A 142 2.53 6.63 -1.44
CA ASN A 142 1.22 6.07 -1.76
C ASN A 142 0.52 6.82 -2.91
N GLY A 143 -0.64 6.30 -3.34
CA GLY A 143 -1.39 6.85 -4.47
C GLY A 143 -2.03 8.24 -4.28
N VAL A 144 -1.88 8.89 -3.12
CA VAL A 144 -2.44 10.24 -2.85
C VAL A 144 -1.44 11.32 -3.28
N TYR A 145 -1.32 11.49 -4.60
CA TYR A 145 -0.31 12.30 -5.29
C TYR A 145 0.17 13.59 -4.59
N PHE A 146 -0.72 14.55 -4.32
CA PHE A 146 -0.33 15.83 -3.72
C PHE A 146 0.06 15.71 -2.23
N MET A 147 -0.53 14.77 -1.51
CA MET A 147 -0.21 14.51 -0.10
C MET A 147 1.22 14.02 0.03
N GLU A 148 1.68 13.17 -0.90
CA GLU A 148 3.03 12.63 -0.87
C GLU A 148 4.09 13.68 -1.22
N ILE A 149 3.81 14.60 -2.16
CA ILE A 149 4.65 15.78 -2.40
C ILE A 149 4.77 16.62 -1.12
N ALA A 150 3.64 16.92 -0.49
CA ALA A 150 3.59 17.68 0.77
C ALA A 150 4.31 16.97 1.92
N LYS A 151 4.22 15.64 1.99
CA LYS A 151 4.86 14.81 3.02
C LYS A 151 6.37 14.95 3.02
N VAL A 152 7.00 14.84 1.87
CA VAL A 152 8.46 14.93 1.76
C VAL A 152 8.93 16.36 2.12
N ARG A 153 8.18 17.39 1.73
CA ARG A 153 8.47 18.80 2.10
C ARG A 153 8.37 19.01 3.61
N ALA A 154 7.28 18.55 4.22
CA ALA A 154 7.06 18.60 5.66
C ALA A 154 8.16 17.83 6.42
N ALA A 155 8.56 16.67 5.92
CA ALA A 155 9.57 15.82 6.55
C ALA A 155 10.91 16.54 6.72
N ARG A 156 11.41 17.18 5.67
CA ARG A 156 12.67 17.95 5.73
C ARG A 156 12.60 19.08 6.77
N MET A 157 11.49 19.81 6.79
CA MET A 157 11.29 20.91 7.74
C MET A 157 11.28 20.39 9.19
N LEU A 158 10.49 19.36 9.47
CA LEU A 158 10.36 18.81 10.82
C LEU A 158 11.65 18.12 11.29
N TRP A 159 12.34 17.39 10.40
CA TRP A 159 13.64 16.79 10.72
C TRP A 159 14.68 17.86 11.10
N ALA A 160 14.70 18.97 10.36
CA ALA A 160 15.61 20.07 10.69
C ALA A 160 15.31 20.71 12.07
N GLN A 161 14.04 20.76 12.49
CA GLN A 161 13.65 21.22 13.83
C GLN A 161 14.08 20.26 14.94
N ILE A 162 14.08 18.95 14.66
CA ILE A 162 14.58 17.93 15.59
C ILE A 162 16.10 18.07 15.73
N VAL A 163 16.85 18.04 14.62
CA VAL A 163 18.31 18.12 14.64
C VAL A 163 18.81 19.42 15.29
N SER A 164 18.09 20.53 15.16
CA SER A 164 18.47 21.80 15.80
C SER A 164 18.43 21.77 17.32
N GLN A 165 17.81 20.76 17.95
CA GLN A 165 17.87 20.57 19.40
C GLN A 165 19.19 19.93 19.86
N TYR A 166 19.94 19.32 18.93
CA TYR A 166 21.19 18.62 19.23
C TYR A 166 22.43 19.38 18.74
N THR A 167 22.32 20.16 17.67
CA THR A 167 23.44 20.94 17.10
C THR A 167 22.96 22.20 16.37
N ASP A 168 23.80 23.25 16.39
CA ASP A 168 23.61 24.47 15.59
C ASP A 168 24.07 24.30 14.12
N CYS A 169 24.68 23.16 13.77
CA CYS A 169 25.18 22.89 12.42
C CYS A 169 24.02 22.60 11.44
N LYS A 170 23.66 23.61 10.65
CA LYS A 170 22.56 23.55 9.67
C LYS A 170 22.81 22.52 8.56
N GLU A 171 24.07 22.26 8.21
CA GLU A 171 24.43 21.27 7.20
C GLU A 171 24.04 19.84 7.62
N SER A 172 24.10 19.54 8.92
CA SER A 172 23.75 18.24 9.50
C SER A 172 22.24 18.00 9.59
N ALA A 173 21.44 19.05 9.45
CA ALA A 173 19.97 18.98 9.48
C ALA A 173 19.35 18.48 8.16
N LYS A 174 20.15 18.20 7.12
CA LYS A 174 19.66 17.69 5.84
C LYS A 174 19.10 16.28 6.01
N MET A 175 17.81 16.13 5.74
CA MET A 175 17.17 14.81 5.70
C MET A 175 17.50 14.14 4.36
N HIS A 176 18.06 12.92 4.42
CA HIS A 176 18.32 12.10 3.24
C HIS A 176 17.22 11.07 3.06
N VAL A 177 16.51 11.14 1.94
CA VAL A 177 15.30 10.38 1.67
C VAL A 177 15.47 9.48 0.45
N CYS A 178 15.25 8.19 0.64
CA CYS A 178 14.91 7.25 -0.42
C CYS A 178 13.40 7.04 -0.41
N ALA A 179 12.74 7.36 -1.53
CA ALA A 179 11.33 7.04 -1.71
C ALA A 179 11.15 5.64 -2.26
N VAL A 180 10.20 4.89 -1.72
CA VAL A 180 9.81 3.57 -2.21
C VAL A 180 8.33 3.59 -2.56
N THR A 181 7.95 3.32 -3.81
CA THR A 181 6.54 3.21 -4.20
C THR A 181 5.86 2.07 -3.43
N THR A 182 4.59 2.21 -3.06
CA THR A 182 3.99 1.27 -2.10
C THR A 182 3.56 -0.05 -2.76
N THR A 183 3.64 -1.15 -2.01
CA THR A 183 3.01 -2.42 -2.40
C THR A 183 1.54 -2.50 -1.96
N TYR A 184 1.09 -1.60 -1.07
CA TYR A 184 -0.20 -1.69 -0.39
C TYR A 184 -1.40 -1.63 -1.34
N ASN A 185 -1.30 -0.83 -2.40
CA ASN A 185 -2.36 -0.63 -3.40
C ASN A 185 -2.17 -1.47 -4.67
N GLN A 186 -1.14 -2.32 -4.72
CA GLN A 186 -0.90 -3.17 -5.88
C GLN A 186 -1.87 -4.34 -5.91
N THR A 187 -2.33 -4.68 -7.10
CA THR A 187 -3.37 -5.68 -7.36
C THR A 187 -2.80 -6.86 -8.16
N LEU A 188 -3.30 -8.07 -7.88
CA LEU A 188 -3.01 -9.28 -8.65
C LEU A 188 -3.80 -9.28 -9.96
N PHE A 189 -5.09 -8.96 -9.89
CA PHE A 189 -5.94 -8.73 -11.04
C PHE A 189 -5.70 -7.34 -11.61
N ASP A 190 -5.81 -7.22 -12.93
CA ASP A 190 -5.51 -6.03 -13.71
C ASP A 190 -4.12 -5.46 -13.38
N SER A 191 -3.12 -6.35 -13.31
CA SER A 191 -1.79 -6.04 -12.76
C SER A 191 -1.06 -4.93 -13.51
N TYR A 192 -1.38 -4.68 -14.79
CA TYR A 192 -0.79 -3.57 -15.55
C TYR A 192 -1.21 -2.20 -15.00
N VAL A 193 -2.35 -2.09 -14.31
CA VAL A 193 -2.74 -0.86 -13.59
C VAL A 193 -1.73 -0.52 -12.49
N ASN A 194 -0.99 -1.49 -11.94
CA ASN A 194 0.10 -1.22 -11.00
C ASN A 194 1.18 -0.33 -11.62
N MET A 195 1.41 -0.37 -12.93
CA MET A 195 2.34 0.53 -13.61
C MET A 195 1.87 2.00 -13.53
N LEU A 196 0.56 2.24 -13.60
CA LEU A 196 -0.02 3.59 -13.47
C LEU A 196 0.10 4.09 -12.02
N ARG A 197 -0.11 3.19 -11.04
CA ARG A 197 0.05 3.49 -9.61
C ARG A 197 1.49 3.90 -9.31
N SER A 198 2.45 3.05 -9.68
CA SER A 198 3.86 3.28 -9.42
C SER A 198 4.40 4.51 -10.17
N GLN A 199 3.92 4.80 -11.38
CA GLN A 199 4.30 6.01 -12.12
C GLN A 199 3.86 7.29 -11.38
N THR A 200 2.62 7.30 -10.89
CA THR A 200 2.07 8.46 -10.14
C THR A 200 2.82 8.67 -8.84
N GLU A 201 3.12 7.57 -8.14
CA GLU A 201 3.90 7.57 -6.91
C GLU A 201 5.34 8.07 -7.16
N ALA A 202 6.03 7.52 -8.15
CA ALA A 202 7.38 7.93 -8.54
C ALA A 202 7.43 9.42 -8.94
N MET A 203 6.42 9.91 -9.65
CA MET A 203 6.32 11.33 -10.00
C MET A 203 6.14 12.22 -8.76
N SER A 204 5.31 11.81 -7.80
CA SER A 204 5.15 12.55 -6.54
C SER A 204 6.46 12.58 -5.72
N ALA A 205 7.22 11.49 -5.72
CA ALA A 205 8.54 11.43 -5.09
C ALA A 205 9.54 12.38 -5.76
N ALA A 206 9.59 12.37 -7.10
CA ALA A 206 10.47 13.24 -7.88
C ALA A 206 10.16 14.72 -7.64
N LEU A 207 8.88 15.12 -7.69
CA LEU A 207 8.46 16.50 -7.39
C LEU A 207 8.62 16.87 -5.92
N GLY A 208 8.53 15.89 -5.02
CA GLY A 208 8.91 16.03 -3.62
C GLY A 208 10.41 16.25 -3.40
N SER A 209 11.24 16.15 -4.45
CA SER A 209 12.69 16.35 -4.43
C SER A 209 13.41 15.40 -3.45
N VAL A 210 13.14 14.09 -3.55
CA VAL A 210 13.86 13.04 -2.79
C VAL A 210 15.25 12.77 -3.39
N ASP A 211 16.16 12.19 -2.60
CA ASP A 211 17.52 11.88 -3.04
C ASP A 211 17.59 10.66 -3.96
N SER A 212 16.75 9.64 -3.70
CA SER A 212 16.67 8.42 -4.51
C SER A 212 15.24 7.87 -4.57
N ILE A 213 14.92 7.13 -5.62
CA ILE A 213 13.60 6.52 -5.84
C ILE A 213 13.77 5.03 -6.14
N VAL A 214 12.99 4.19 -5.48
CA VAL A 214 12.81 2.78 -5.80
C VAL A 214 11.38 2.60 -6.28
N VAL A 215 11.24 2.17 -7.54
CA VAL A 215 9.96 1.84 -8.14
C VAL A 215 9.74 0.34 -8.03
N THR A 216 8.66 -0.03 -7.37
CA THR A 216 8.17 -1.38 -7.12
C THR A 216 7.67 -1.97 -8.44
N PRO A 217 8.23 -3.09 -8.90
CA PRO A 217 7.74 -3.78 -10.10
C PRO A 217 6.25 -4.11 -10.01
N PHE A 218 5.58 -4.11 -11.17
CA PHE A 218 4.13 -4.26 -11.25
C PHE A 218 3.65 -5.69 -10.96
N ASP A 219 4.57 -6.67 -11.04
CA ASP A 219 4.37 -8.11 -10.87
C ASP A 219 4.77 -8.63 -9.48
N GLU A 220 5.38 -7.78 -8.65
CA GLU A 220 5.76 -8.09 -7.26
C GLU A 220 4.64 -8.71 -6.39
N PRO A 221 3.34 -8.42 -6.58
CA PRO A 221 2.29 -9.06 -5.80
C PRO A 221 2.13 -10.57 -6.04
N TYR A 222 2.58 -11.11 -7.18
CA TYR A 222 2.28 -12.49 -7.61
C TYR A 222 3.47 -13.28 -8.17
N GLU A 223 4.60 -12.66 -8.48
CA GLU A 223 5.84 -13.37 -8.82
C GLU A 223 7.10 -12.60 -8.45
N VAL A 224 8.25 -13.30 -8.46
CA VAL A 224 9.56 -12.62 -8.38
C VAL A 224 9.68 -11.74 -9.63
N PRO A 225 9.96 -10.44 -9.49
CA PRO A 225 9.96 -9.52 -10.61
C PRO A 225 10.74 -10.03 -11.82
N THR A 226 10.08 -10.05 -12.96
CA THR A 226 10.69 -10.45 -14.22
C THR A 226 11.63 -9.37 -14.75
N GLU A 227 12.56 -9.73 -15.64
CA GLU A 227 13.42 -8.73 -16.32
C GLU A 227 12.58 -7.65 -17.02
N PHE A 228 11.41 -8.02 -17.55
CA PHE A 228 10.49 -7.07 -18.15
C PHE A 228 9.93 -6.09 -17.11
N ALA A 229 9.48 -6.58 -15.95
CA ALA A 229 8.93 -5.71 -14.91
C ALA A 229 10.00 -4.80 -14.28
N GLU A 230 11.20 -5.33 -14.03
CA GLU A 230 12.35 -4.53 -13.58
C GLU A 230 12.72 -3.46 -14.62
N ARG A 231 12.70 -3.80 -15.91
CA ARG A 231 12.90 -2.84 -17.00
C ARG A 231 11.86 -1.73 -16.97
N ILE A 232 10.57 -2.06 -16.80
CA ILE A 232 9.51 -1.06 -16.73
C ILE A 232 9.70 -0.15 -15.50
N ALA A 233 9.93 -0.72 -14.32
CA ALA A 233 10.16 0.03 -13.09
C ALA A 233 11.34 1.01 -13.21
N ARG A 234 12.45 0.58 -13.81
CA ARG A 234 13.59 1.47 -14.12
C ARG A 234 13.23 2.53 -15.15
N ASN A 235 12.53 2.16 -16.23
CA ASN A 235 12.18 3.08 -17.30
C ASN A 235 11.21 4.18 -16.86
N GLN A 236 10.33 3.92 -15.88
CA GLN A 236 9.50 4.95 -15.26
C GLN A 236 10.37 6.09 -14.68
N GLN A 237 11.44 5.74 -13.99
CA GLN A 237 12.39 6.71 -13.43
C GLN A 237 13.18 7.45 -14.52
N LEU A 238 13.63 6.73 -15.55
CA LEU A 238 14.33 7.34 -16.69
C LEU A 238 13.45 8.33 -17.45
N LEU A 239 12.18 7.99 -17.67
CA LEU A 239 11.21 8.88 -18.31
C LEU A 239 11.01 10.16 -17.49
N LEU A 240 10.86 10.05 -16.17
CA LEU A 240 10.75 11.21 -15.27
C LEU A 240 12.01 12.09 -15.31
N LYS A 241 13.19 11.48 -15.42
CA LYS A 241 14.49 12.17 -15.45
C LYS A 241 14.78 12.83 -16.79
N ASP A 242 14.66 12.09 -17.89
CA ASP A 242 15.18 12.48 -19.19
C ASP A 242 14.12 13.16 -20.08
N GLU A 243 12.83 12.86 -19.88
CA GLU A 243 11.74 13.34 -20.75
C GLU A 243 10.80 14.33 -20.04
N CYS A 244 10.57 14.20 -18.72
CA CYS A 244 9.64 15.09 -18.01
C CYS A 244 10.26 16.43 -17.56
N HIS A 245 11.59 16.56 -17.58
CA HIS A 245 12.30 17.81 -17.27
C HIS A 245 12.01 18.37 -15.85
N PHE A 246 11.76 17.50 -14.86
CA PHE A 246 11.58 17.92 -13.47
C PHE A 246 12.88 18.41 -12.81
N ASP A 247 14.03 18.15 -13.42
CA ASP A 247 15.35 18.61 -13.00
C ASP A 247 15.62 20.09 -13.34
N ARG A 248 14.75 20.74 -14.10
CA ARG A 248 14.95 22.12 -14.58
C ARG A 248 14.69 23.19 -13.52
N MET A 249 13.88 22.89 -12.50
CA MET A 249 13.52 23.82 -11.44
C MET A 249 13.52 23.12 -10.08
N VAL A 250 14.08 23.80 -9.08
CA VAL A 250 14.06 23.32 -7.69
C VAL A 250 12.68 23.59 -7.09
N ASP A 251 12.11 22.60 -6.40
CA ASP A 251 10.78 22.65 -5.75
C ASP A 251 9.68 23.25 -6.66
N VAL A 252 9.37 22.57 -7.76
CA VAL A 252 8.34 22.98 -8.73
C VAL A 252 6.98 23.26 -8.07
N ALA A 253 6.70 22.60 -6.95
CA ALA A 253 5.46 22.75 -6.19
C ALA A 253 5.43 24.01 -5.28
N GLY A 254 6.57 24.66 -5.07
CA GLY A 254 6.72 25.80 -4.17
C GLY A 254 5.82 26.98 -4.56
N GLY A 255 5.13 27.55 -3.58
CA GLY A 255 4.21 28.66 -3.78
C GLY A 255 2.82 28.28 -4.28
N SER A 256 2.54 27.00 -4.54
CA SER A 256 1.18 26.52 -4.76
C SER A 256 0.38 26.62 -3.45
N TYR A 257 -0.65 27.47 -3.41
CA TYR A 257 -1.51 27.65 -2.23
C TYR A 257 -1.99 26.31 -1.65
N PHE A 258 -2.41 25.39 -2.53
CA PHE A 258 -2.90 24.07 -2.11
C PHE A 258 -1.81 23.20 -1.49
N ILE A 259 -0.61 23.14 -2.09
CA ILE A 259 0.47 22.29 -1.60
C ILE A 259 1.09 22.88 -0.33
N GLU A 260 1.20 24.20 -0.21
CA GLU A 260 1.70 24.85 1.00
C GLU A 260 0.77 24.64 2.20
N GLU A 261 -0.55 24.79 2.00
CA GLU A 261 -1.55 24.51 3.03
C GLU A 261 -1.52 23.02 3.43
N LEU A 262 -1.46 22.12 2.45
CA LEU A 262 -1.38 20.69 2.69
C LEU A 262 -0.10 20.29 3.43
N THR A 263 1.04 20.90 3.08
CA THR A 263 2.33 20.70 3.75
C THR A 263 2.23 21.13 5.22
N SER A 264 1.64 22.31 5.47
CA SER A 264 1.49 22.85 6.83
C SER A 264 0.53 22.00 7.68
N ALA A 265 -0.61 21.61 7.13
CA ALA A 265 -1.60 20.77 7.82
C ALA A 265 -1.03 19.38 8.14
N LEU A 266 -0.32 18.77 7.19
CA LEU A 266 0.32 17.47 7.38
C LEU A 266 1.44 17.56 8.42
N ALA A 267 2.27 18.61 8.37
CA ALA A 267 3.33 18.84 9.34
C ALA A 267 2.76 18.97 10.77
N ALA A 268 1.67 19.71 10.94
CA ALA A 268 1.02 19.86 12.24
C ALA A 268 0.49 18.53 12.81
N GLN A 269 -0.14 17.68 11.99
CA GLN A 269 -0.63 16.37 12.41
C GLN A 269 0.51 15.40 12.72
N ALA A 270 1.53 15.35 11.87
CA ALA A 270 2.70 14.51 12.09
C ALA A 270 3.49 14.93 13.34
N TRP A 271 3.65 16.24 13.56
CA TRP A 271 4.32 16.77 14.75
C TRP A 271 3.55 16.45 16.03
N LYS A 272 2.21 16.55 16.00
CA LYS A 272 1.38 16.13 17.13
C LYS A 272 1.57 14.64 17.46
N LEU A 273 1.62 13.79 16.45
CA LEU A 273 1.88 12.36 16.64
C LEU A 273 3.29 12.09 17.17
N PHE A 274 4.29 12.79 16.63
CA PHE A 274 5.67 12.74 17.12
C PHE A 274 5.73 13.07 18.62
N LEU A 275 5.16 14.20 19.05
CA LEU A 275 5.14 14.59 20.46
C LEU A 275 4.43 13.56 21.35
N ALA A 276 3.32 12.97 20.88
CA ALA A 276 2.63 11.92 21.64
C ALA A 276 3.51 10.68 21.86
N VAL A 277 4.33 10.30 20.88
CA VAL A 277 5.30 9.20 21.02
C VAL A 277 6.43 9.56 21.98
N GLU A 278 6.93 10.80 21.93
CA GLU A 278 7.94 11.27 22.89
C GLU A 278 7.39 11.30 24.33
N GLU A 279 6.12 11.68 24.52
CA GLU A 279 5.41 11.62 25.82
C GLU A 279 5.23 10.17 26.34
N GLU A 280 5.14 9.17 25.45
CA GLU A 280 5.14 7.74 25.79
C GLU A 280 6.53 7.20 26.19
N GLY A 281 7.57 8.05 26.14
CA GLY A 281 8.94 7.69 26.50
C GLY A 281 9.82 7.31 25.30
N GLY A 282 9.44 7.74 24.09
CA GLY A 282 10.21 7.52 22.86
C GLY A 282 9.65 6.39 21.99
N PHE A 283 10.18 6.30 20.77
CA PHE A 283 9.73 5.34 19.77
C PHE A 283 10.02 3.88 20.16
N LEU A 284 11.16 3.61 20.81
CA LEU A 284 11.51 2.28 21.32
C LEU A 284 10.52 1.83 22.41
N ALA A 285 10.17 2.72 23.33
CA ALA A 285 9.19 2.44 24.38
C ALA A 285 7.80 2.17 23.79
N ALA A 286 7.36 3.02 22.86
CA ALA A 286 6.10 2.85 22.13
C ALA A 286 6.06 1.52 21.35
N ALA A 287 7.14 1.15 20.67
CA ALA A 287 7.27 -0.12 19.96
C ALA A 287 7.24 -1.33 20.91
N LYS A 288 7.88 -1.26 22.08
CA LYS A 288 7.83 -2.34 23.10
C LYS A 288 6.44 -2.48 23.71
N ALA A 289 5.77 -1.37 23.98
CA ALA A 289 4.40 -1.33 24.47
C ALA A 289 3.37 -1.80 23.41
N GLY A 290 3.74 -1.73 22.14
CA GLY A 290 2.88 -2.11 21.02
C GLY A 290 1.93 -1.01 20.55
N SER A 291 2.06 0.23 21.04
CA SER A 291 1.14 1.33 20.73
C SER A 291 1.15 1.65 19.24
N VAL A 292 2.34 1.80 18.65
CA VAL A 292 2.55 2.01 17.21
C VAL A 292 1.90 0.88 16.40
N GLN A 293 2.18 -0.37 16.76
CA GLN A 293 1.69 -1.54 16.03
C GLN A 293 0.17 -1.63 16.08
N ASN A 294 -0.42 -1.40 17.24
CA ASN A 294 -1.87 -1.44 17.41
C ASN A 294 -2.54 -0.33 16.60
N THR A 295 -2.03 0.90 16.65
CA THR A 295 -2.58 2.02 15.87
C THR A 295 -2.51 1.76 14.36
N ILE A 296 -1.39 1.22 13.85
CA ILE A 296 -1.28 0.87 12.42
C ILE A 296 -2.19 -0.30 12.04
N ASN A 297 -2.30 -1.32 12.90
CA ASN A 297 -3.22 -2.45 12.68
C ASN A 297 -4.69 -2.01 12.62
N GLU A 298 -5.11 -1.11 13.53
CA GLU A 298 -6.44 -0.51 13.53
C GLU A 298 -6.68 0.34 12.28
N THR A 299 -5.68 1.13 11.87
CA THR A 299 -5.74 1.91 10.63
C THR A 299 -5.96 0.98 9.43
N ASN A 300 -5.17 -0.07 9.32
CA ASN A 300 -5.30 -1.03 8.23
C ASN A 300 -6.68 -1.68 8.20
N ALA A 301 -7.18 -2.14 9.35
CA ALA A 301 -8.52 -2.72 9.46
C ALA A 301 -9.63 -1.74 9.03
N ASN A 302 -9.52 -0.46 9.41
CA ASN A 302 -10.46 0.58 8.98
C ASN A 302 -10.40 0.83 7.47
N ARG A 303 -9.22 0.79 6.87
CA ARG A 303 -9.05 0.96 5.42
C ARG A 303 -9.61 -0.21 4.63
N HIS A 304 -9.40 -1.45 5.09
CA HIS A 304 -10.07 -2.63 4.53
C HIS A 304 -11.60 -2.49 4.63
N ALA A 305 -12.14 -2.11 5.80
CA ALA A 305 -13.58 -1.88 5.96
C ALA A 305 -14.11 -0.73 5.08
N ASN A 306 -13.28 0.26 4.74
CA ASN A 306 -13.62 1.29 3.77
C ASN A 306 -13.60 0.76 2.33
N ALA A 307 -12.62 -0.06 1.95
CA ALA A 307 -12.57 -0.70 0.64
C ALA A 307 -13.76 -1.65 0.41
N ASP A 308 -14.15 -2.39 1.44
CA ASP A 308 -15.33 -3.25 1.48
C ASP A 308 -16.61 -2.49 1.16
N LYS A 309 -16.73 -1.27 1.67
CA LYS A 309 -17.86 -0.35 1.43
C LYS A 309 -17.65 0.55 0.22
N ARG A 310 -16.59 0.34 -0.57
CA ARG A 310 -16.17 1.18 -1.70
C ARG A 310 -16.08 2.67 -1.35
N LYS A 311 -15.59 2.98 -0.15
CA LYS A 311 -15.12 4.32 0.24
C LYS A 311 -13.67 4.54 -0.17
N GLU A 312 -12.89 3.45 -0.25
CA GLU A 312 -11.58 3.43 -0.89
C GLU A 312 -11.67 2.59 -2.17
N PHE A 313 -11.26 3.17 -3.29
CA PHE A 313 -11.38 2.55 -4.61
C PHE A 313 -10.06 1.88 -5.03
N LEU A 314 -10.19 0.65 -5.51
CA LEU A 314 -9.16 -0.12 -6.19
C LEU A 314 -9.66 -0.42 -7.61
N LEU A 315 -9.23 0.42 -8.55
CA LEU A 315 -9.53 0.26 -9.97
C LEU A 315 -9.05 -1.12 -10.46
N GLY A 316 -9.91 -1.82 -11.20
CA GLY A 316 -9.63 -3.19 -11.68
C GLY A 316 -9.95 -4.28 -10.63
N THR A 317 -10.32 -3.91 -9.41
CA THR A 317 -10.65 -4.84 -8.32
C THR A 317 -12.06 -4.60 -7.76
N ASN A 318 -12.23 -3.75 -6.74
CA ASN A 318 -13.56 -3.50 -6.16
C ASN A 318 -14.39 -2.50 -7.00
N GLN A 319 -13.73 -1.78 -7.91
CA GLN A 319 -14.33 -0.79 -8.78
C GLN A 319 -13.84 -1.01 -10.23
N PHE A 320 -14.78 -1.16 -11.16
CA PHE A 320 -14.53 -1.46 -12.57
C PHE A 320 -13.55 -2.64 -12.81
N PRO A 321 -13.81 -3.84 -12.24
CA PRO A 321 -13.01 -5.03 -12.54
C PRO A 321 -13.17 -5.44 -14.00
N ASN A 322 -12.14 -6.05 -14.58
CA ASN A 322 -12.26 -6.68 -15.88
C ASN A 322 -13.06 -7.99 -15.78
N PHE A 323 -14.20 -8.05 -16.48
CA PHE A 323 -15.18 -9.15 -16.37
C PHE A 323 -14.70 -10.46 -16.98
N THR A 324 -13.72 -10.42 -17.90
CA THR A 324 -13.22 -11.59 -18.62
C THR A 324 -11.86 -12.07 -18.13
N GLU A 325 -11.20 -11.27 -17.29
CA GLU A 325 -9.90 -11.60 -16.73
C GLU A 325 -10.00 -12.80 -15.77
N LYS A 326 -9.03 -13.69 -15.90
CA LYS A 326 -8.79 -14.81 -14.97
C LYS A 326 -7.44 -14.63 -14.30
N SER A 327 -7.22 -15.38 -13.22
CA SER A 327 -5.93 -15.36 -12.53
C SER A 327 -4.77 -15.80 -13.43
N GLU A 328 -5.02 -16.63 -14.44
CA GLU A 328 -4.00 -17.25 -15.29
C GLU A 328 -2.93 -18.02 -14.48
N GLY A 329 -3.32 -18.53 -13.30
CA GLY A 329 -2.42 -19.24 -12.39
C GLY A 329 -1.61 -18.32 -11.48
N LYS A 330 -1.81 -16.99 -11.54
CA LYS A 330 -1.24 -16.05 -10.57
C LYS A 330 -1.84 -16.30 -9.20
N GLU A 331 -0.98 -16.39 -8.20
CA GLU A 331 -1.35 -16.45 -6.78
C GLU A 331 -0.61 -15.34 -6.04
N PRO A 332 -1.20 -14.76 -4.97
CA PRO A 332 -0.48 -13.81 -4.14
C PRO A 332 0.81 -14.43 -3.61
N ILE A 333 1.93 -13.72 -3.71
CA ILE A 333 3.16 -14.16 -3.03
C ILE A 333 2.90 -14.12 -1.54
N GLU A 334 2.88 -15.30 -0.93
CA GLU A 334 2.88 -15.40 0.51
C GLU A 334 4.29 -15.06 1.03
N CYS A 335 4.38 -14.32 2.14
CA CYS A 335 5.65 -14.18 2.87
C CYS A 335 6.23 -15.60 3.02
N CYS A 336 7.48 -15.80 2.57
CA CYS A 336 8.27 -17.05 2.72
C CYS A 336 8.44 -17.51 4.19
N CYS A 337 7.78 -16.79 5.09
CA CYS A 337 7.87 -16.75 6.54
C CYS A 337 6.61 -17.31 7.20
N LYS A 338 5.71 -18.00 6.47
CA LYS A 338 4.65 -18.78 7.11
C LYS A 338 5.29 -19.84 8.00
N ASN A 339 5.32 -19.57 9.31
CA ASN A 339 5.64 -20.50 10.38
C ASN A 339 7.01 -21.23 10.32
N ILE A 340 7.94 -20.81 9.46
CA ILE A 340 9.31 -21.38 9.42
C ILE A 340 10.23 -20.70 10.47
N CYS A 341 9.95 -19.45 10.86
CA CYS A 341 10.50 -18.97 12.13
C CYS A 341 9.53 -19.43 13.24
N GLY A 342 9.92 -20.43 14.02
CA GLY A 342 9.33 -20.69 15.34
C GLY A 342 9.74 -19.58 16.32
N CYS A 343 9.57 -18.31 15.91
CA CYS A 343 10.01 -17.17 16.67
C CYS A 343 8.83 -16.64 17.47
N GLU A 344 8.73 -17.04 18.74
CA GLU A 344 7.77 -16.48 19.69
C GLU A 344 7.83 -14.95 19.63
N SER A 345 6.71 -14.33 19.27
CA SER A 345 6.59 -12.88 19.27
C SER A 345 6.52 -12.42 20.72
N THR A 346 7.53 -11.67 21.15
CA THR A 346 7.61 -11.11 22.51
C THR A 346 6.83 -9.80 22.66
N ILE A 347 6.51 -9.14 21.55
CA ILE A 347 5.73 -7.90 21.47
C ILE A 347 4.74 -7.96 20.30
N PRO A 348 3.67 -7.12 20.29
CA PRO A 348 2.74 -7.05 19.17
C PRO A 348 3.45 -6.73 17.84
N ALA A 349 3.00 -7.34 16.75
CA ALA A 349 3.53 -7.12 15.40
C ALA A 349 2.50 -6.42 14.50
N ILE A 350 2.99 -5.64 13.54
CA ILE A 350 2.21 -5.06 12.45
C ILE A 350 1.81 -6.17 11.47
N LYS A 351 0.51 -6.27 11.23
CA LYS A 351 -0.07 -7.15 10.22
C LYS A 351 -0.02 -6.45 8.87
N THR A 352 0.61 -7.11 7.91
CA THR A 352 0.70 -6.61 6.53
C THR A 352 -0.30 -7.34 5.65
N SER A 353 -1.11 -6.57 4.94
CA SER A 353 -2.03 -7.04 3.91
C SER A 353 -2.16 -5.96 2.85
N ARG A 354 -2.11 -6.34 1.57
CA ARG A 354 -2.46 -5.40 0.50
C ARG A 354 -3.96 -5.12 0.58
N LEU A 355 -4.38 -3.90 0.25
CA LEU A 355 -5.79 -3.50 0.31
C LEU A 355 -6.70 -4.39 -0.57
N ALA A 356 -6.14 -4.92 -1.66
CA ALA A 356 -6.85 -5.79 -2.60
C ALA A 356 -7.00 -7.25 -2.13
N SER A 357 -6.26 -7.67 -1.09
CA SER A 357 -6.08 -9.09 -0.74
C SER A 357 -7.40 -9.81 -0.49
N ASP A 358 -8.37 -9.16 0.16
CA ASP A 358 -9.66 -9.78 0.48
C ASP A 358 -10.53 -10.03 -0.77
N PHE A 359 -10.53 -9.08 -1.71
CA PHE A 359 -11.23 -9.22 -2.99
C PHE A 359 -10.53 -10.25 -3.89
N GLU A 360 -9.20 -10.26 -3.90
CA GLU A 360 -8.42 -11.26 -4.62
C GLU A 360 -8.70 -12.66 -4.10
N ALA A 361 -8.69 -12.87 -2.79
CA ALA A 361 -9.02 -14.14 -2.16
C ALA A 361 -10.44 -14.60 -2.51
N LEU A 362 -11.42 -13.68 -2.46
CA LEU A 362 -12.80 -13.95 -2.87
C LEU A 362 -12.87 -14.40 -4.33
N ARG A 363 -12.25 -13.66 -5.25
CA ARG A 363 -12.28 -13.92 -6.69
C ARG A 363 -11.57 -15.22 -7.06
N LEU A 364 -10.41 -15.49 -6.45
CA LEU A 364 -9.68 -16.75 -6.62
C LEU A 364 -10.50 -17.95 -6.12
N LYS A 365 -11.23 -17.78 -5.01
CA LYS A 365 -12.14 -18.82 -4.49
C LYS A 365 -13.26 -19.13 -5.48
N THR A 366 -13.87 -18.09 -6.07
CA THR A 366 -14.88 -18.25 -7.13
C THR A 366 -14.31 -18.92 -8.38
N GLU A 367 -13.11 -18.54 -8.81
CA GLU A 367 -12.47 -19.11 -10.00
C GLU A 367 -12.11 -20.60 -9.83
N LYS A 368 -11.74 -21.00 -8.61
CA LYS A 368 -11.42 -22.39 -8.24
C LYS A 368 -12.66 -23.26 -7.96
N ALA A 369 -13.85 -22.67 -7.91
CA ALA A 369 -15.08 -23.40 -7.66
C ALA A 369 -15.46 -24.32 -8.85
N ALA A 370 -16.27 -25.34 -8.60
CA ALA A 370 -16.70 -26.29 -9.65
C ALA A 370 -17.52 -25.63 -10.77
N LYS A 371 -18.24 -24.55 -10.45
CA LYS A 371 -19.02 -23.73 -11.38
C LYS A 371 -18.82 -22.26 -11.03
N VAL A 372 -18.47 -21.45 -12.03
CA VAL A 372 -18.47 -19.99 -11.89
C VAL A 372 -19.93 -19.50 -11.93
N PRO A 373 -20.40 -18.76 -10.92
CA PRO A 373 -21.78 -18.27 -10.90
C PRO A 373 -22.12 -17.36 -12.07
N VAL A 374 -23.33 -17.52 -12.60
CA VAL A 374 -23.88 -16.64 -13.65
C VAL A 374 -24.85 -15.64 -13.03
N ALA A 375 -24.51 -14.36 -13.11
CA ALA A 375 -25.35 -13.25 -12.68
C ALA A 375 -26.04 -12.57 -13.88
N PHE A 376 -27.37 -12.57 -13.89
CA PHE A 376 -28.17 -12.09 -15.00
C PHE A 376 -28.90 -10.80 -14.63
N MET A 377 -28.69 -9.74 -15.41
CA MET A 377 -29.37 -8.45 -15.21
C MET A 377 -30.73 -8.49 -15.89
N LEU A 378 -31.80 -8.57 -15.09
CA LEU A 378 -33.18 -8.43 -15.55
C LEU A 378 -33.50 -6.93 -15.61
N THR A 379 -33.25 -6.33 -16.77
CA THR A 379 -33.50 -4.90 -17.03
C THR A 379 -34.95 -4.69 -17.49
N ILE A 380 -35.70 -3.85 -16.79
CA ILE A 380 -37.11 -3.58 -17.12
C ILE A 380 -37.51 -2.14 -16.75
N GLY A 381 -38.51 -1.60 -17.45
CA GLY A 381 -39.00 -0.24 -17.21
C GLY A 381 -38.10 0.83 -17.84
N ASN A 382 -37.93 1.95 -17.14
CA ASN A 382 -37.22 3.13 -17.61
C ASN A 382 -35.80 2.82 -18.13
N LEU A 383 -35.51 3.21 -19.37
CA LEU A 383 -34.24 2.91 -20.05
C LEU A 383 -33.01 3.44 -19.33
N ALA A 384 -33.03 4.72 -18.91
CA ALA A 384 -31.87 5.34 -18.29
C ALA A 384 -31.57 4.71 -16.91
N MET A 385 -32.62 4.48 -16.12
CA MET A 385 -32.48 3.91 -14.78
C MET A 385 -32.08 2.43 -14.81
N ARG A 386 -32.68 1.62 -15.69
CA ARG A 386 -32.33 0.20 -15.80
C ARG A 386 -30.89 0.00 -16.27
N GLN A 387 -30.39 0.84 -17.18
CA GLN A 387 -28.99 0.80 -17.61
C GLN A 387 -28.03 1.20 -16.48
N ALA A 388 -28.32 2.27 -15.74
CA ALA A 388 -27.48 2.68 -14.62
C ALA A 388 -27.42 1.62 -13.51
N ARG A 389 -28.57 0.98 -13.19
CA ARG A 389 -28.64 -0.11 -12.21
C ARG A 389 -27.96 -1.38 -12.68
N ALA A 390 -28.11 -1.74 -13.96
CA ALA A 390 -27.40 -2.87 -14.54
C ALA A 390 -25.89 -2.64 -14.48
N GLN A 391 -25.39 -1.50 -14.97
CA GLN A 391 -23.97 -1.19 -14.93
C GLN A 391 -23.41 -1.21 -13.50
N PHE A 392 -24.12 -0.63 -12.53
CA PHE A 392 -23.72 -0.70 -11.12
C PHE A 392 -23.63 -2.16 -10.63
N SER A 393 -24.64 -2.97 -10.94
CA SER A 393 -24.75 -4.36 -10.49
C SER A 393 -23.71 -5.27 -11.15
N CYS A 394 -23.42 -5.05 -12.44
CA CYS A 394 -22.35 -5.71 -13.16
C CYS A 394 -21.01 -5.48 -12.47
N ASN A 395 -20.65 -4.22 -12.21
CA ASN A 395 -19.41 -3.88 -11.51
C ASN A 395 -19.37 -4.45 -10.09
N PHE A 396 -20.52 -4.44 -9.40
CA PHE A 396 -20.62 -4.96 -8.03
C PHE A 396 -20.30 -6.46 -7.98
N LEU A 397 -20.91 -7.25 -8.86
CA LEU A 397 -20.83 -8.71 -8.88
C LEU A 397 -19.55 -9.24 -9.56
N ALA A 398 -19.07 -8.54 -10.59
CA ALA A 398 -17.83 -8.91 -11.26
C ALA A 398 -16.60 -8.84 -10.33
N ALA A 399 -16.66 -8.08 -9.23
CA ALA A 399 -15.60 -8.06 -8.22
C ALA A 399 -15.38 -9.43 -7.55
N ALA A 400 -16.40 -10.31 -7.54
CA ALA A 400 -16.28 -11.69 -7.08
C ALA A 400 -15.83 -12.67 -8.19
N GLY A 401 -15.67 -12.22 -9.44
CA GLY A 401 -15.37 -13.07 -10.58
C GLY A 401 -16.58 -13.79 -11.17
N TYR A 402 -17.81 -13.33 -10.90
CA TYR A 402 -19.02 -13.91 -11.51
C TYR A 402 -19.09 -13.61 -13.00
N GLN A 403 -19.65 -14.54 -13.76
CA GLN A 403 -20.00 -14.30 -15.15
C GLN A 403 -21.25 -13.42 -15.19
N VAL A 404 -21.12 -12.20 -15.68
CA VAL A 404 -22.24 -11.25 -15.74
C VAL A 404 -22.84 -11.22 -17.14
N ILE A 405 -24.17 -11.29 -17.23
CA ILE A 405 -24.95 -11.16 -18.46
C ILE A 405 -25.84 -9.92 -18.33
N ASP A 406 -25.52 -8.89 -19.11
CA ASP A 406 -26.33 -7.68 -19.22
C ASP A 406 -27.26 -7.74 -20.44
N ASN A 407 -28.41 -7.07 -20.36
CA ASN A 407 -29.47 -7.11 -21.35
C ASN A 407 -30.02 -5.71 -21.63
N LEU A 408 -30.45 -5.47 -22.87
CA LEU A 408 -30.98 -4.18 -23.29
C LEU A 408 -32.32 -3.81 -22.65
N GLY A 409 -33.11 -4.81 -22.22
CA GLY A 409 -34.40 -4.65 -21.56
C GLY A 409 -35.46 -5.65 -22.03
N PHE A 410 -36.32 -6.06 -21.11
CA PHE A 410 -37.44 -6.97 -21.38
C PHE A 410 -38.77 -6.22 -21.44
N LYS A 411 -39.75 -6.77 -22.17
CA LYS A 411 -41.10 -6.17 -22.24
C LYS A 411 -41.93 -6.55 -21.03
N THR A 412 -41.77 -7.77 -20.53
CA THR A 412 -42.45 -8.25 -19.33
C THR A 412 -41.45 -8.90 -18.37
N VAL A 413 -41.90 -9.06 -17.12
CA VAL A 413 -41.12 -9.71 -16.07
C VAL A 413 -40.88 -11.19 -16.41
N GLU A 414 -41.89 -11.89 -16.90
CA GLU A 414 -41.84 -13.32 -17.22
C GLU A 414 -40.83 -13.59 -18.34
N GLU A 415 -40.81 -12.75 -19.38
CA GLU A 415 -39.83 -12.83 -20.47
C GLU A 415 -38.40 -12.70 -19.94
N GLY A 416 -38.16 -11.76 -19.03
CA GLY A 416 -36.86 -11.55 -18.41
C GLY A 416 -36.42 -12.70 -17.51
N VAL A 417 -37.33 -13.27 -16.72
CA VAL A 417 -37.01 -14.42 -15.86
C VAL A 417 -36.78 -15.68 -16.69
N ASP A 418 -37.60 -15.94 -17.72
CA ASP A 418 -37.42 -17.11 -18.59
C ASP A 418 -36.09 -17.03 -19.34
N ALA A 419 -35.70 -15.84 -19.82
CA ALA A 419 -34.38 -15.61 -20.41
C ALA A 419 -33.24 -15.87 -19.41
N ALA A 420 -33.39 -15.44 -18.15
CA ALA A 420 -32.40 -15.69 -17.11
C ALA A 420 -32.21 -17.20 -16.83
N LEU A 421 -33.30 -17.95 -16.77
CA LEU A 421 -33.26 -19.40 -16.54
C LEU A 421 -32.67 -20.14 -17.74
N ALA A 422 -33.02 -19.72 -18.97
CA ALA A 422 -32.43 -20.27 -20.18
C ALA A 422 -30.91 -20.02 -20.26
N ALA A 423 -30.44 -18.89 -19.72
CA ALA A 423 -29.02 -18.57 -19.60
C ALA A 423 -28.30 -19.30 -18.43
N GLY A 424 -29.02 -20.09 -17.63
CA GLY A 424 -28.46 -20.82 -16.50
C GLY A 424 -28.07 -19.93 -15.32
N ALA A 425 -28.77 -18.80 -15.13
CA ALA A 425 -28.50 -17.83 -14.08
C ALA A 425 -28.59 -18.44 -12.67
N ASP A 426 -27.53 -18.24 -11.89
CA ASP A 426 -27.49 -18.55 -10.45
C ASP A 426 -27.97 -17.35 -9.62
N ILE A 427 -27.80 -16.14 -10.16
CA ILE A 427 -28.25 -14.88 -9.57
C ILE A 427 -29.06 -14.11 -10.61
N VAL A 428 -30.25 -13.65 -10.26
CA VAL A 428 -31.08 -12.76 -11.08
C VAL A 428 -31.20 -11.42 -10.36
N VAL A 429 -30.68 -10.37 -10.99
CA VAL A 429 -30.70 -9.01 -10.45
C VAL A 429 -31.74 -8.20 -11.20
N ILE A 430 -32.82 -7.78 -10.53
CA ILE A 430 -33.76 -6.84 -11.14
C ILE A 430 -33.17 -5.43 -11.15
N CYS A 431 -33.18 -4.81 -12.33
CA CYS A 431 -32.67 -3.48 -12.59
C CYS A 431 -33.77 -2.61 -13.18
N SER A 432 -34.33 -1.72 -12.36
CA SER A 432 -35.39 -0.79 -12.75
C SER A 432 -35.24 0.55 -11.99
N SER A 433 -36.16 1.49 -12.20
CA SER A 433 -36.21 2.69 -11.36
C SER A 433 -36.80 2.40 -9.97
N ASP A 434 -36.52 3.28 -9.01
CA ASP A 434 -36.97 3.08 -7.62
C ASP A 434 -38.52 3.09 -7.52
N ASP A 435 -39.19 3.86 -8.38
CA ASP A 435 -40.66 3.97 -8.43
C ASP A 435 -41.31 2.72 -9.07
N GLU A 436 -40.60 2.07 -9.99
CA GLU A 436 -41.10 0.91 -10.75
C GLU A 436 -40.92 -0.42 -9.99
N TYR A 437 -40.11 -0.47 -8.92
CA TYR A 437 -39.90 -1.71 -8.16
C TYR A 437 -41.16 -2.23 -7.47
N ALA A 438 -42.08 -1.34 -7.06
CA ALA A 438 -43.36 -1.75 -6.48
C ALA A 438 -44.21 -2.57 -7.49
N GLU A 439 -44.05 -2.30 -8.78
CA GLU A 439 -44.74 -3.00 -9.85
C GLU A 439 -44.03 -4.28 -10.25
N TYR A 440 -42.70 -4.25 -10.46
CA TYR A 440 -41.99 -5.36 -11.09
C TYR A 440 -41.29 -6.33 -10.13
N ALA A 441 -40.86 -5.88 -8.94
CA ALA A 441 -39.96 -6.69 -8.12
C ALA A 441 -40.65 -7.90 -7.47
N ILE A 442 -41.87 -7.75 -6.96
CA ILE A 442 -42.63 -8.85 -6.34
C ILE A 442 -43.09 -9.87 -7.39
N PRO A 443 -43.66 -9.47 -8.55
CA PRO A 443 -43.97 -10.43 -9.61
C PRO A 443 -42.75 -11.21 -10.08
N ALA A 444 -41.60 -10.55 -10.26
CA ALA A 444 -40.36 -11.22 -10.69
C ALA A 444 -39.88 -12.24 -9.66
N PHE A 445 -39.89 -11.87 -8.38
CA PHE A 445 -39.53 -12.77 -7.29
C PHE A 445 -40.45 -14.00 -7.22
N LYS A 446 -41.77 -13.79 -7.27
CA LYS A 446 -42.77 -14.86 -7.24
C LYS A 446 -42.64 -15.77 -8.45
N TYR A 447 -42.47 -15.20 -9.65
CA TYR A 447 -42.32 -16.00 -10.85
C TYR A 447 -41.01 -16.78 -10.80
N LEU A 448 -39.88 -16.18 -10.41
CA LEU A 448 -38.60 -16.89 -10.26
C LEU A 448 -38.67 -18.07 -9.27
N ASN A 449 -39.47 -17.96 -8.21
CA ASN A 449 -39.84 -19.07 -7.31
C ASN A 449 -38.63 -19.86 -6.76
N GLY A 450 -37.58 -19.15 -6.32
CA GLY A 450 -36.41 -19.75 -5.68
C GLY A 450 -35.47 -20.52 -6.61
N ARG A 451 -35.67 -20.48 -7.93
CA ARG A 451 -34.82 -21.17 -8.92
C ARG A 451 -33.42 -20.56 -9.07
N ALA A 452 -33.26 -19.31 -8.64
CA ALA A 452 -31.99 -18.60 -8.57
C ALA A 452 -32.03 -17.59 -7.40
N LEU A 453 -30.87 -17.10 -6.98
CA LEU A 453 -30.79 -16.03 -5.98
C LEU A 453 -31.37 -14.74 -6.57
N TYR A 454 -32.37 -14.17 -5.91
CA TYR A 454 -33.00 -12.93 -6.37
C TYR A 454 -32.41 -11.72 -5.65
N VAL A 455 -32.03 -10.68 -6.41
CA VAL A 455 -31.41 -9.45 -5.91
C VAL A 455 -32.09 -8.23 -6.50
N VAL A 456 -32.35 -7.20 -5.69
CA VAL A 456 -32.87 -5.90 -6.15
C VAL A 456 -31.72 -4.88 -6.22
N ALA A 457 -31.55 -4.23 -7.38
CA ALA A 457 -30.54 -3.19 -7.56
C ALA A 457 -31.05 -1.80 -7.12
N GLY A 458 -30.97 -1.53 -5.83
CA GLY A 458 -31.36 -0.25 -5.25
C GLY A 458 -31.76 -0.37 -3.79
N ALA A 459 -32.14 0.77 -3.21
CA ALA A 459 -32.77 0.86 -1.90
C ALA A 459 -34.06 1.69 -2.03
N PRO A 460 -35.09 1.16 -2.73
CA PRO A 460 -36.32 1.91 -2.99
C PRO A 460 -37.09 2.18 -1.71
N ALA A 461 -37.99 3.17 -1.74
CA ALA A 461 -38.83 3.50 -0.59
C ALA A 461 -39.71 2.30 -0.14
N CYS A 462 -40.08 1.42 -1.06
CA CYS A 462 -40.85 0.19 -0.80
C CYS A 462 -40.00 -0.99 -0.27
N THR A 463 -38.75 -0.77 0.16
CA THR A 463 -37.85 -1.86 0.62
C THR A 463 -38.50 -2.73 1.72
N ASP A 464 -39.25 -2.13 2.65
CA ASP A 464 -39.90 -2.88 3.73
C ASP A 464 -41.04 -3.78 3.21
N ASP A 465 -41.80 -3.30 2.22
CA ASP A 465 -42.84 -4.10 1.55
C ASP A 465 -42.22 -5.25 0.75
N LEU A 466 -41.09 -5.01 0.08
CA LEU A 466 -40.34 -6.04 -0.64
C LEU A 466 -39.81 -7.12 0.31
N LYS A 467 -39.29 -6.71 1.48
CA LYS A 467 -38.87 -7.65 2.54
C LYS A 467 -40.05 -8.44 3.11
N ALA A 468 -41.20 -7.80 3.32
CA ALA A 468 -42.41 -8.48 3.75
C ALA A 468 -42.90 -9.52 2.73
N ALA A 469 -42.60 -9.31 1.44
CA ALA A 469 -42.85 -10.29 0.38
C ALA A 469 -41.80 -11.42 0.29
N GLY A 470 -40.76 -11.40 1.14
CA GLY A 470 -39.71 -12.42 1.20
C GLY A 470 -38.43 -12.08 0.40
N ILE A 471 -38.30 -10.86 -0.13
CA ILE A 471 -37.09 -10.43 -0.85
C ILE A 471 -36.04 -9.97 0.16
N GLU A 472 -34.93 -10.68 0.24
CA GLU A 472 -33.90 -10.43 1.26
C GLU A 472 -32.67 -9.66 0.75
N ASN A 473 -32.34 -9.77 -0.54
CA ASN A 473 -31.06 -9.30 -1.07
C ASN A 473 -31.21 -7.98 -1.84
N PHE A 474 -30.47 -6.96 -1.42
CA PHE A 474 -30.45 -5.63 -2.03
C PHE A 474 -29.01 -5.16 -2.22
N ILE A 475 -28.70 -4.60 -3.39
CA ILE A 475 -27.39 -4.00 -3.66
C ILE A 475 -27.53 -2.52 -4.03
N HIS A 476 -26.76 -1.65 -3.37
CA HIS A 476 -26.75 -0.21 -3.59
C HIS A 476 -25.41 0.40 -3.17
N VAL A 477 -25.23 1.71 -3.40
CA VAL A 477 -23.95 2.42 -3.19
C VAL A 477 -23.41 2.33 -1.75
N ARG A 478 -24.27 2.06 -0.76
CA ARG A 478 -23.89 1.93 0.66
C ARG A 478 -23.72 0.48 1.12
N SER A 479 -23.99 -0.50 0.26
CA SER A 479 -23.81 -1.92 0.58
C SER A 479 -22.33 -2.20 0.84
N ASN A 480 -22.06 -3.03 1.86
CA ASN A 480 -20.75 -3.64 2.04
C ASN A 480 -20.57 -4.69 0.93
N GLN A 481 -19.81 -4.33 -0.10
CA GLN A 481 -19.64 -5.15 -1.29
C GLN A 481 -18.98 -6.48 -0.96
N LEU A 482 -17.86 -6.47 -0.25
CA LEU A 482 -17.12 -7.69 0.05
C LEU A 482 -17.97 -8.67 0.88
N GLU A 483 -18.61 -8.18 1.93
CA GLU A 483 -19.47 -9.00 2.80
C GLU A 483 -20.65 -9.58 2.03
N THR A 484 -21.35 -8.76 1.23
CA THR A 484 -22.46 -9.22 0.39
C THR A 484 -22.03 -10.32 -0.58
N LEU A 485 -20.86 -10.16 -1.22
CA LEU A 485 -20.36 -11.16 -2.16
C LEU A 485 -19.90 -12.45 -1.46
N LYS A 486 -19.34 -12.34 -0.24
CA LYS A 486 -19.03 -13.51 0.60
C LYS A 486 -20.30 -14.28 0.98
N GLU A 487 -21.36 -13.57 1.34
CA GLU A 487 -22.68 -14.18 1.60
C GLU A 487 -23.25 -14.87 0.36
N TYR A 488 -23.14 -14.24 -0.82
CA TYR A 488 -23.61 -14.85 -2.07
C TYR A 488 -22.79 -16.10 -2.43
N ASN A 489 -21.46 -16.06 -2.30
CA ASN A 489 -20.62 -17.25 -2.47
C ASN A 489 -21.06 -18.38 -1.53
N ALA A 490 -21.31 -18.09 -0.25
CA ALA A 490 -21.78 -19.09 0.70
C ALA A 490 -23.14 -19.69 0.31
N LYS A 491 -24.11 -18.87 -0.11
CA LYS A 491 -25.43 -19.32 -0.60
C LYS A 491 -25.33 -20.19 -1.87
N LEU A 492 -24.30 -19.97 -2.68
CA LEU A 492 -24.02 -20.71 -3.91
C LEU A 492 -23.10 -21.92 -3.71
N GLY A 493 -22.69 -22.21 -2.47
CA GLY A 493 -21.85 -23.36 -2.14
C GLY A 493 -20.37 -23.21 -2.52
N ILE A 494 -19.87 -21.97 -2.63
CA ILE A 494 -18.46 -21.64 -2.90
C ILE A 494 -17.69 -21.44 -1.61
#